data_AF-A0A7S2HZH7-F1
#
_entry.id   AF-A0A7S2HZH7-F1
#
_cell.length_a   1.000
_cell.length_b   1.000
_cell.length_c   1.000
_cell.angle_alpha   90.00
_cell.angle_beta   90.00
_cell.angle_gamma   90.00
#
_symmetry.space_group_name_H-M   'P 1'
#
loop_
_entity.id
_entity.type
_entity.pdbx_description
1 polymer ?
#
loop_
_entity_poly.entity_id
_entity_poly.type
_entity_poly.pdbx_seq_one_letter_code
_entity_poly.pdbx_strand_id
1 'polypeptide(L)'
;EEAAIAFLPLEGREFAEGGSFSNEAEAAAVLDLLDGALSEGDLRPSEVGIITPCAAQARLIRAMLQSQWSHMEISKTEVGVAEAFEGREKELVLVSAVRTGGAAHTVSAADHLAL
;
A
#
# COMPACT_ATOMS: atom_id res chain seq x y z
N GLU A 1 9.37 -0.13 21.55
CA GLU A 1 8.40 -1.17 21.14
C GLU A 1 8.98 -1.94 19.97
N GLU A 2 8.59 -3.20 19.82
CA GLU A 2 9.04 -4.07 18.74
C GLU A 2 7.92 -4.11 17.68
N ALA A 3 8.15 -3.51 16.52
CA ALA A 3 7.17 -3.53 15.43
C ALA A 3 7.20 -4.89 14.74
N ALA A 4 6.05 -5.56 14.67
CA ALA A 4 5.92 -6.82 13.92
C ALA A 4 5.92 -6.52 12.42
N ILE A 5 6.74 -7.25 11.66
CA ILE A 5 6.83 -7.13 10.20
C ILE A 5 6.53 -8.50 9.59
N ALA A 6 5.62 -8.53 8.61
CA ALA A 6 5.31 -9.71 7.81
C ALA A 6 5.36 -9.38 6.32
N PHE A 7 5.83 -10.34 5.52
CA PHE A 7 5.80 -10.27 4.06
C PHE A 7 4.82 -11.32 3.54
N LEU A 8 3.80 -10.87 2.82
CA LEU A 8 2.83 -11.74 2.16
C LEU A 8 3.20 -11.87 0.67
N PRO A 9 3.74 -13.02 0.23
CA PRO A 9 3.99 -13.25 -1.18
C PRO A 9 2.65 -13.36 -1.92
N LEU A 10 2.48 -12.55 -2.98
CA LEU A 10 1.28 -12.55 -3.81
C LEU A 10 1.66 -12.79 -5.26
N GLU A 11 0.96 -13.73 -5.90
CA GLU A 11 1.00 -13.87 -7.34
C GLU A 11 0.01 -12.87 -7.95
N GLY A 12 0.52 -12.04 -8.86
CA GLY A 12 -0.24 -11.01 -9.53
C GLY A 12 0.41 -10.60 -10.82
N ARG A 13 -0.22 -9.68 -11.54
CA ARG A 13 0.32 -9.10 -12.77
C ARG A 13 0.25 -7.59 -12.68
N GLU A 14 1.37 -6.95 -12.99
CA GLU A 14 1.41 -5.50 -13.15
C GLU A 14 0.75 -5.05 -14.47
N PHE A 15 0.06 -3.91 -14.41
CA PHE A 15 -0.53 -3.21 -15.54
C PHE A 15 0.05 -1.80 -15.62
N ALA A 16 0.51 -1.40 -16.81
CA ALA A 16 1.00 -0.06 -17.03
C ALA A 16 -0.16 0.89 -17.39
N GLU A 17 -0.29 2.00 -16.66
CA GLU A 17 -1.31 3.02 -16.89
C GLU A 17 -0.72 4.41 -16.64
N GLY A 18 -0.81 5.30 -17.64
CA GLY A 18 -0.47 6.72 -17.46
C GLY A 18 0.95 6.97 -16.94
N GLY A 19 1.92 6.14 -17.33
CA GLY A 19 3.31 6.25 -16.86
C GLY A 19 3.58 5.68 -15.46
N SER A 20 2.64 4.93 -14.90
CA SER A 20 2.78 4.23 -13.61
C SER A 20 2.29 2.79 -13.73
N PHE A 21 2.32 2.05 -12.61
CA PHE A 21 1.92 0.65 -12.56
C PHE A 21 0.87 0.39 -11.49
N SER A 22 0.00 -0.58 -11.74
CA SER A 22 -0.94 -1.13 -10.76
C SER A 22 -0.90 -2.66 -10.79
N ASN A 23 -1.32 -3.28 -9.71
CA ASN A 23 -1.47 -4.73 -9.57
C ASN A 23 -2.76 -4.97 -8.80
N GLU A 24 -3.78 -5.48 -9.50
CA GLU A 24 -5.12 -5.68 -8.95
C GLU A 24 -5.15 -6.76 -7.86
N ALA A 25 -4.34 -7.81 -7.99
CA ALA A 25 -4.25 -8.87 -6.99
C ALA A 25 -3.70 -8.34 -5.66
N GLU A 26 -2.65 -7.49 -5.72
CA GLU A 26 -2.14 -6.82 -4.53
C GLU A 26 -3.13 -5.82 -3.95
N ALA A 27 -3.85 -5.07 -4.79
CA ALA A 27 -4.85 -4.11 -4.31
C ALA A 27 -5.99 -4.82 -3.57
N ALA A 28 -6.47 -5.95 -4.09
CA ALA A 28 -7.47 -6.78 -3.41
C ALA A 28 -6.96 -7.30 -2.06
N ALA A 29 -5.73 -7.84 -2.01
CA ALA A 29 -5.14 -8.33 -0.77
C ALA A 29 -4.96 -7.22 0.27
N VAL A 30 -4.62 -5.99 -0.14
CA VAL A 30 -4.57 -4.83 0.77
C VAL A 30 -5.93 -4.56 1.39
N LEU A 31 -7.02 -4.64 0.62
CA LEU A 31 -8.37 -4.45 1.14
C LEU A 31 -8.76 -5.56 2.11
N ASP A 32 -8.47 -6.82 1.78
CA ASP A 32 -8.75 -7.97 2.66
C ASP A 32 -7.99 -7.87 3.99
N LEU A 33 -6.71 -7.47 3.94
CA LEU A 33 -5.89 -7.26 5.15
C LEU A 33 -6.41 -6.09 5.98
N LEU A 34 -6.84 -5.01 5.33
CA LEU A 34 -7.42 -3.86 5.99
C LEU A 34 -8.73 -4.22 6.70
N ASP A 35 -9.62 -4.93 6.01
CA ASP A 35 -10.90 -5.38 6.58
C ASP A 35 -10.69 -6.32 7.77
N GLY A 36 -9.80 -7.31 7.62
CA GLY A 36 -9.40 -8.20 8.70
C GLY A 36 -8.86 -7.43 9.92
N ALA A 37 -7.93 -6.50 9.70
CA ALA A 37 -7.32 -5.72 10.78
C ALA A 37 -8.34 -4.82 11.52
N LEU A 38 -9.30 -4.23 10.81
CA LEU A 38 -10.34 -3.42 11.45
C LEU A 38 -11.41 -4.27 12.15
N SER A 39 -11.69 -5.48 11.64
CA SER A 39 -12.72 -6.37 12.19
C SER A 39 -12.37 -6.90 13.60
N GLU A 40 -11.09 -6.98 13.94
CA GLU A 40 -10.62 -7.34 15.30
C GLU A 40 -10.95 -6.24 16.34
N GLY A 41 -11.18 -4.99 15.90
CA GLY A 41 -11.67 -3.89 16.73
C GLY A 41 -10.61 -3.09 17.48
N ASP A 42 -9.34 -3.49 17.42
CA ASP A 42 -8.22 -2.79 18.08
C ASP A 42 -7.68 -1.60 17.28
N LEU A 43 -8.03 -1.50 15.99
CA LEU A 43 -7.57 -0.44 15.09
C LEU A 43 -8.74 0.38 14.55
N ARG A 44 -8.55 1.69 14.44
CA ARG A 44 -9.44 2.60 13.71
C ARG A 44 -8.89 2.85 12.30
N PRO A 45 -9.74 3.17 11.31
CA PRO A 45 -9.30 3.54 9.97
C PRO A 45 -8.20 4.61 9.93
N SER A 46 -8.25 5.59 10.85
CA SER A 46 -7.25 6.68 10.94
C SER A 46 -5.87 6.24 11.40
N GLU A 47 -5.76 5.06 12.00
CA GLU A 47 -4.51 4.47 12.50
C GLU A 47 -3.81 3.61 11.43
N VAL A 48 -4.44 3.44 10.27
CA VAL A 48 -3.90 2.66 9.15
C VAL A 48 -3.40 3.58 8.04
N GLY A 49 -2.22 3.28 7.52
CA GLY A 49 -1.66 3.89 6.31
C GLY A 49 -1.42 2.83 5.23
N ILE A 50 -1.84 3.11 3.99
CA ILE A 50 -1.56 2.28 2.83
C ILE A 50 -0.57 3.01 1.93
N ILE A 51 0.62 2.44 1.77
CA ILE A 51 1.73 3.03 1.02
C ILE A 51 2.03 2.18 -0.22
N THR A 52 2.30 2.85 -1.33
CA THR A 52 2.76 2.19 -2.56
C THR A 52 3.70 3.12 -3.33
N PRO A 53 4.75 2.62 -4.01
CA PRO A 53 5.62 3.46 -4.82
C PRO A 53 4.93 3.95 -6.11
N CYS A 54 3.78 3.38 -6.47
CA CYS A 54 3.13 3.64 -7.75
C CYS A 54 1.84 4.45 -7.58
N ALA A 55 1.78 5.62 -8.22
CA ALA A 55 0.57 6.47 -8.20
C ALA A 55 -0.66 5.79 -8.80
N ALA A 56 -0.51 4.93 -9.84
CA ALA A 56 -1.63 4.16 -10.39
C ALA A 56 -2.19 3.15 -9.38
N GLN A 57 -1.33 2.47 -8.61
CA GLN A 57 -1.76 1.59 -7.53
C GLN A 57 -2.52 2.35 -6.43
N ALA A 58 -2.03 3.51 -6.00
CA ALA A 58 -2.72 4.31 -5.00
C ALA A 58 -4.12 4.76 -5.47
N ARG A 59 -4.28 5.07 -6.76
CA ARG A 59 -5.60 5.35 -7.35
C ARG A 59 -6.50 4.12 -7.37
N LEU A 60 -5.97 2.97 -7.78
CA LEU A 60 -6.71 1.70 -7.82
C LEU A 60 -7.24 1.33 -6.43
N ILE A 61 -6.39 1.34 -5.41
CA ILE A 61 -6.78 1.03 -4.03
C ILE A 61 -7.88 1.98 -3.54
N ARG A 62 -7.75 3.29 -3.77
CA ARG A 62 -8.79 4.27 -3.40
C ARG A 62 -10.12 3.99 -4.12
N ALA A 63 -10.09 3.65 -5.41
CA ALA A 63 -11.29 3.32 -6.17
C ALA A 63 -11.97 2.04 -5.65
N MET A 64 -11.19 1.02 -5.31
CA MET A 64 -11.71 -0.22 -4.72
C MET A 64 -12.32 0.03 -3.33
N LEU A 65 -11.67 0.81 -2.47
CA LEU A 65 -12.21 1.21 -1.17
C LEU A 65 -13.54 1.95 -1.33
N GLN A 66 -13.63 2.88 -2.29
CA GLN A 66 -14.87 3.60 -2.61
C GLN A 66 -16.03 2.71 -3.02
N SER A 67 -15.75 1.54 -3.59
CA SER A 67 -16.79 0.59 -4.00
C SER A 67 -17.31 -0.28 -2.84
N GLN A 68 -16.52 -0.45 -1.78
CA GLN A 68 -16.82 -1.39 -0.71
C GLN A 68 -17.17 -0.71 0.63
N TRP A 69 -16.67 0.49 0.88
CA TRP A 69 -16.75 1.15 2.18
C TRP A 69 -17.59 2.42 2.16
N SER A 70 -18.08 2.87 3.31
CA SER A 70 -18.77 4.15 3.39
C SER A 70 -17.81 5.33 3.20
N HIS A 71 -18.31 6.43 2.63
CA HIS A 71 -17.53 7.65 2.40
C HIS A 71 -16.82 8.20 3.65
N MET A 72 -17.38 7.95 4.84
CA MET A 72 -16.85 8.40 6.13
C MET A 72 -15.69 7.54 6.65
N GLU A 73 -15.64 6.26 6.27
CA GLU A 73 -14.54 5.36 6.64
C GLU A 73 -13.36 5.56 5.69
N ILE A 74 -13.64 5.72 4.40
CA ILE A 74 -12.63 5.95 3.35
C ILE A 74 -11.84 7.24 3.59
N SER A 75 -12.49 8.30 4.07
CA SER A 75 -11.82 9.58 4.31
C SER A 75 -10.83 9.57 5.48
N LYS A 76 -10.88 8.51 6.31
CA LYS A 76 -10.01 8.35 7.47
C LYS A 76 -8.82 7.43 7.17
N THR A 77 -8.97 6.46 6.28
CA THR A 77 -7.86 5.61 5.83
C THR A 77 -6.98 6.37 4.86
N GLU A 78 -5.69 6.50 5.18
CA GLU A 78 -4.76 7.21 4.32
C GLU A 78 -4.17 6.25 3.29
N VAL A 79 -4.30 6.62 2.01
CA VAL A 79 -3.70 5.88 0.88
C VAL A 79 -2.81 6.84 0.12
N GLY A 80 -1.58 6.46 -0.23
CA GLY A 80 -0.69 7.36 -0.97
C GLY A 80 0.68 6.77 -1.31
N VAL A 81 1.50 7.62 -1.94
CA VAL A 81 2.93 7.37 -2.13
C VAL A 81 3.71 7.75 -0.87
N ALA A 82 4.95 7.26 -0.72
CA ALA A 82 5.73 7.41 0.50
C ALA A 82 5.87 8.87 0.96
N GLU A 83 6.04 9.81 0.03
CA GLU A 83 6.17 11.24 0.29
C GLU A 83 4.93 11.83 0.97
N ALA A 84 3.74 11.25 0.76
CA ALA A 84 2.54 11.70 1.44
C ALA A 84 2.64 11.47 2.96
N PHE A 85 3.43 10.50 3.42
CA PHE A 85 3.51 10.07 4.82
C PHE A 85 4.73 10.65 5.58
N GLU A 86 5.48 11.58 4.98
CA GLU A 86 6.69 12.14 5.60
C GLU A 86 6.41 12.76 6.98
N GLY A 87 7.18 12.33 7.99
CA GLY A 87 7.07 12.82 9.37
C GLY A 87 5.81 12.38 10.10
N ARG A 88 5.11 11.36 9.60
CA ARG A 88 3.85 10.84 10.18
C ARG A 88 4.00 9.37 10.52
N GLU A 89 3.28 8.95 11.56
CA GLU A 89 3.28 7.58 12.08
C GLU A 89 1.87 6.98 12.00
N LYS A 90 1.82 5.65 11.92
CA LYS A 90 0.61 4.83 11.87
C LYS A 90 0.84 3.57 12.70
N GLU A 91 -0.22 3.10 13.37
CA GLU A 91 -0.18 1.83 14.11
C GLU A 91 -0.03 0.64 13.17
N LEU A 92 -0.66 0.72 11.98
CA LEU A 92 -0.52 -0.27 10.91
C LEU A 92 -0.16 0.42 9.59
N VAL A 93 0.90 -0.08 8.95
CA VAL A 93 1.27 0.30 7.59
C VAL A 93 1.16 -0.91 6.67
N LEU A 94 0.29 -0.81 5.67
CA LEU A 94 0.20 -1.79 4.58
C LEU A 94 0.98 -1.26 3.38
N VAL A 95 1.89 -2.07 2.83
CA VAL A 95 2.72 -1.69 1.68
C VAL A 95 2.41 -2.59 0.50
N SER A 96 2.03 -2.00 -0.65
CA SER A 96 1.90 -2.71 -1.93
C SER A 96 3.08 -2.38 -2.83
N ALA A 97 3.85 -3.40 -3.20
CA ALA A 97 5.09 -3.30 -3.96
C ALA A 97 4.85 -3.20 -5.48
N VAL A 98 3.71 -3.70 -5.97
CA VAL A 98 3.17 -3.61 -7.34
C VAL A 98 3.94 -4.39 -8.40
N ARG A 99 5.27 -4.31 -8.38
CA ARG A 99 6.13 -4.75 -9.46
C ARG A 99 6.30 -6.28 -9.44
N THR A 100 5.97 -6.93 -10.55
CA THR A 100 6.04 -8.41 -10.66
C THR A 100 7.29 -8.88 -11.41
N GLY A 101 8.21 -7.96 -11.71
CA GLY A 101 9.53 -8.28 -12.27
C GLY A 101 9.54 -8.54 -13.77
N GLY A 102 9.46 -7.48 -14.58
CA GLY A 102 9.87 -7.48 -15.99
C GLY A 102 11.31 -7.02 -16.25
N ALA A 103 11.98 -6.48 -15.23
CA ALA A 103 13.40 -6.17 -15.23
C ALA A 103 13.88 -6.17 -13.78
N ALA A 104 14.88 -6.98 -13.46
CA ALA A 104 15.56 -6.89 -12.19
C ALA A 104 16.17 -5.47 -12.08
N HIS A 105 15.57 -4.61 -11.25
CA HIS A 105 16.28 -3.45 -10.77
C HIS A 105 17.29 -3.96 -9.74
N THR A 106 18.49 -4.29 -10.18
CA THR A 106 19.65 -4.35 -9.29
C THR A 106 19.82 -2.96 -8.69
N VAL A 107 19.46 -2.81 -7.42
CA VAL A 107 19.89 -1.66 -6.62
C VAL A 107 21.41 -1.78 -6.53
N SER A 108 22.13 -0.86 -7.19
CA SER A 108 23.58 -0.79 -7.06
C SER A 108 23.89 -0.30 -5.64
N ALA A 109 24.84 -0.94 -4.97
CA ALA A 109 25.31 -0.51 -3.65
C ALA A 109 25.81 0.95 -3.61
N ALA A 110 25.97 1.61 -4.76
CA ALA A 110 26.27 3.03 -4.88
C ALA A 110 25.12 3.94 -4.41
N ASP A 111 23.86 3.51 -4.48
CA ASP A 111 22.71 4.34 -4.10
C ASP A 111 22.57 4.48 -2.57
N HIS A 112 23.26 3.63 -1.79
CA HIS A 112 23.26 3.67 -0.31
C HIS A 112 24.22 4.72 0.30
N LEU A 113 25.06 5.39 -0.49
CA LEU A 113 26.10 6.32 0.00
C LEU A 113 25.82 7.81 -0.29
N ALA A 114 24.59 8.15 -0.68
CA ALA A 114 24.19 9.54 -0.96
C ALA A 114 23.30 10.16 0.14
N LEU A 115 23.48 9.77 1.40
CA LEU A 115 23.01 10.49 2.59
C LEU A 115 24.20 10.94 3.44
#